data_AF-A0A1H7YZJ6-F1
#
_entry.id   AF-A0A1H7YZJ6-F1
#
_cell.length_a   1.000
_cell.length_b   1.000
_cell.length_c   1.000
_cell.angle_alpha   90.00
_cell.angle_beta   90.00
_cell.angle_gamma   90.00
#
_symmetry.space_group_name_H-M   'P 1'
#
loop_
_entity.id
_entity.type
_entity.pdbx_description
1 polymer ?
#
loop_
_entity_poly.entity_id
_entity_poly.type
_entity_poly.pdbx_seq_one_letter_code
_entity_poly.pdbx_strand_id
1 'polypeptide(L)' 'MPWSAAFDDPISLASGRKLRTLQEAADHIMQLPEHAQHVSHWQTAIETLINAAETGGGWMTFARIAMLRALNADARRK' A
#
# COMPACT_ATOMS: atom_id res chain seq x y z
N MET A 1 12.11 9.53 9.40
CA MET A 1 12.40 8.34 8.57
C MET A 1 11.46 8.40 7.37
N PRO A 2 11.90 8.09 6.14
CA PRO A 2 11.04 8.19 4.95
C PRO A 2 9.78 7.31 5.03
N TRP A 3 9.89 6.13 5.64
CA TRP A 3 8.75 5.22 5.86
C TRP A 3 7.70 5.72 6.85
N SER A 4 8.03 6.67 7.73
CA SER A 4 7.05 7.30 8.61
C SER A 4 6.27 8.44 7.93
N ALA A 5 6.49 8.68 6.62
CA ALA A 5 5.73 9.67 5.86
C ALA A 5 4.25 9.28 5.83
N ALA A 6 3.40 10.26 6.13
CA ALA A 6 1.95 10.10 6.12
C ALA A 6 1.38 10.34 4.71
N PHE A 7 0.34 9.61 4.36
CA PHE A 7 -0.48 9.93 3.19
C PHE A 7 -1.34 11.17 3.49
N ASP A 8 -1.53 12.04 2.49
CA ASP A 8 -2.46 13.18 2.59
C ASP A 8 -3.89 12.71 2.89
N ASP A 9 -4.30 11.57 2.30
CA ASP A 9 -5.56 10.89 2.60
C ASP A 9 -5.28 9.42 2.98
N PRO A 10 -5.60 8.98 4.21
CA PRO A 10 -5.36 7.61 4.64
C PRO A 10 -6.05 6.56 3.74
N ILE A 11 -5.45 5.37 3.68
CA ILE A 11 -6.04 4.22 2.97
C ILE A 11 -6.98 3.50 3.94
N SER A 12 -8.27 3.42 3.59
CA SER A 12 -9.26 2.74 4.43
C SER A 12 -9.37 1.26 4.05
N LEU A 13 -9.23 0.38 5.03
CA LEU A 13 -9.43 -1.07 4.87
C LEU A 13 -10.89 -1.44 5.09
N ALA A 14 -11.32 -2.59 4.55
CA ALA A 14 -12.67 -3.12 4.75
C ALA A 14 -13.01 -3.39 6.23
N SER A 15 -11.99 -3.59 7.08
CA SER A 15 -12.14 -3.73 8.53
C SER A 15 -12.43 -2.42 9.27
N GLY A 16 -12.42 -1.27 8.58
CA GLY A 16 -12.53 0.06 9.18
C GLY A 16 -11.20 0.64 9.70
N ARG A 17 -10.12 -0.15 9.75
CA ARG A 17 -8.78 0.36 10.04
C ARG A 17 -8.29 1.26 8.90
N LYS A 18 -7.57 2.33 9.26
CA LYS A 18 -6.94 3.25 8.29
C LYS A 18 -5.42 3.11 8.37
N LEU A 19 -4.78 2.99 7.20
CA LEU A 19 -3.33 3.01 7.04
C LEU A 19 -2.92 4.45 6.72
N ARG A 20 -2.17 5.05 7.64
CA ARG A 20 -1.82 6.47 7.65
C ARG A 20 -0.44 6.73 7.05
N THR A 21 0.48 5.77 7.18
CA THR A 21 1.87 5.93 6.76
C THR A 21 2.31 4.88 5.75
N LEU A 22 3.40 5.14 5.04
CA LEU A 22 4.04 4.16 4.16
C LEU A 22 4.40 2.87 4.92
N GLN A 23 4.87 3.01 6.16
CA GLN A 23 5.17 1.88 7.03
C GLN A 23 3.92 1.04 7.33
N GLU A 24 2.82 1.67 7.75
CA GLU A 24 1.58 0.94 8.03
C GLU A 24 1.04 0.22 6.77
N ALA A 25 1.25 0.80 5.59
CA ALA A 25 0.93 0.17 4.31
C ALA A 25 1.83 -1.04 4.01
N ALA A 26 3.15 -0.92 4.20
CA ALA A 26 4.08 -2.03 4.03
C ALA A 26 3.77 -3.18 5.01
N ASP A 27 3.54 -2.85 6.28
CA ASP A 27 3.19 -3.82 7.33
C ASP A 27 1.90 -4.58 6.97
N HIS A 28 0.92 -3.90 6.37
CA HIS A 28 -0.30 -4.55 5.90
C HIS A 28 -0.02 -5.60 4.82
N ILE A 29 0.85 -5.29 3.85
CA ILE A 29 1.22 -6.25 2.79
C ILE A 29 2.00 -7.43 3.39
N MET A 30 2.94 -7.17 4.30
CA MET A 30 3.74 -8.23 4.95
C MET A 30 2.90 -9.20 5.78
N GLN A 31 1.72 -8.77 6.24
CA GLN A 31 0.77 -9.62 6.96
C GLN A 31 -0.08 -10.51 6.03
N LEU A 32 -0.04 -10.31 4.71
CA LEU A 32 -0.73 -11.17 3.76
C LEU A 32 -0.01 -12.53 3.63
N PRO A 33 -0.72 -13.60 3.22
CA PRO A 33 -0.06 -14.84 2.83
C PRO A 33 0.97 -14.62 1.72
N GLU A 34 2.09 -15.33 1.75
CA GLU A 34 3.20 -15.17 0.79
C GLU A 34 2.74 -15.22 -0.68
N HIS A 35 1.87 -16.19 -1.03
CA HIS A 35 1.32 -16.30 -2.38
C HIS A 35 0.54 -15.06 -2.82
N ALA A 36 -0.12 -14.36 -1.89
CA ALA A 36 -0.85 -13.13 -2.17
C ALA A 36 0.14 -11.96 -2.36
N GLN A 37 1.20 -11.89 -1.55
CA GLN A 37 2.24 -10.86 -1.69
C GLN A 37 2.88 -10.87 -3.09
N HIS A 38 3.06 -12.04 -3.69
CA HIS A 38 3.63 -12.19 -5.03
C HIS A 38 2.67 -11.95 -6.19
N VAL A 39 1.39 -11.68 -5.93
CA VAL A 39 0.44 -11.32 -6.99
C VAL A 39 0.79 -9.93 -7.55
N SER A 40 0.66 -9.77 -8.86
CA SER A 40 1.07 -8.56 -9.59
C SER A 40 0.60 -7.24 -8.98
N HIS A 41 -0.65 -7.14 -8.52
CA HIS A 41 -1.17 -5.91 -7.93
C HIS A 41 -0.52 -5.57 -6.58
N TRP A 42 -0.14 -6.57 -5.78
CA TRP A 42 0.58 -6.35 -4.53
C TRP A 42 2.04 -6.01 -4.78
N GLN A 43 2.69 -6.63 -5.77
CA GLN A 43 4.03 -6.25 -6.21
C GLN A 43 4.09 -4.79 -6.71
N THR A 44 3.12 -4.37 -7.52
CA THR A 44 3.04 -2.96 -7.94
C THR A 44 2.85 -2.02 -6.74
N ALA A 45 2.06 -2.41 -5.73
CA ALA A 45 1.92 -1.63 -4.51
C ALA A 45 3.24 -1.53 -3.74
N ILE A 46 3.99 -2.63 -3.58
CA ILE A 46 5.31 -2.66 -2.95
C ILE A 46 6.29 -1.74 -3.68
N GLU A 47 6.44 -1.88 -5.00
CA GLU A 47 7.35 -1.04 -5.80
C GLU A 47 7.03 0.44 -5.65
N THR A 48 5.74 0.79 -5.63
CA THR A 48 5.34 2.19 -5.50
C THR A 48 5.56 2.73 -4.09
N LEU A 49 5.38 1.91 -3.05
CA LEU A 49 5.73 2.26 -1.67
C LEU A 49 7.23 2.52 -1.52
N ILE A 50 8.08 1.69 -2.14
CA ILE A 50 9.54 1.88 -2.16
C ILE A 50 9.89 3.21 -2.84
N ASN A 51 9.39 3.45 -4.06
CA ASN A 51 9.61 4.71 -4.77
C ASN A 51 9.15 5.93 -3.96
N ALA A 52 8.03 5.82 -3.24
CA ALA A 52 7.54 6.88 -2.36
C ALA A 52 8.46 7.12 -1.15
N ALA A 53 9.03 6.08 -0.55
CA ALA A 53 9.98 6.21 0.53
C ALA A 53 11.31 6.84 0.05
N GLU A 54 11.77 6.49 -1.15
CA GLU A 54 13.04 6.99 -1.69
C GLU A 54 12.93 8.42 -2.25
N THR A 55 11.84 8.72 -2.96
CA THR A 55 11.70 9.97 -3.71
C THR A 55 10.70 10.95 -3.10
N GLY A 56 9.67 10.46 -2.41
CA GLY A 56 8.56 11.29 -1.92
C GLY A 56 7.76 11.97 -3.05
N GLY A 57 7.11 13.09 -2.73
CA GLY A 57 6.36 13.89 -3.71
C GLY A 57 5.23 13.12 -4.39
N GLY A 58 5.13 13.20 -5.72
CA GLY A 58 4.06 12.55 -6.50
C GLY A 58 3.96 11.03 -6.29
N TRP A 59 5.05 10.39 -5.87
CA TRP A 59 5.06 8.97 -5.54
C TRP A 59 4.20 8.63 -4.32
N MET A 60 3.95 9.56 -3.40
CA MET A 60 3.02 9.34 -2.27
C MET A 60 1.59 9.09 -2.77
N THR A 61 1.15 9.87 -3.76
CA THR A 61 -0.15 9.68 -4.41
C THR A 61 -0.21 8.37 -5.18
N PHE A 62 0.85 8.02 -5.92
CA PHE A 62 0.90 6.75 -6.63
C PHE A 62 0.88 5.55 -5.69
N ALA A 63 1.61 5.61 -4.57
CA ALA A 63 1.63 4.54 -3.58
C ALA A 63 0.24 4.31 -3.00
N ARG A 64 -0.48 5.40 -2.68
CA ARG A 64 -1.87 5.34 -2.25
C ARG A 64 -2.77 4.68 -3.30
N ILE A 65 -2.67 5.10 -4.56
CA ILE A 65 -3.48 4.55 -5.66
C ILE A 65 -3.19 3.05 -5.85
N ALA A 66 -1.92 2.65 -5.84
CA ALA A 66 -1.52 1.26 -6.00
C ALA A 66 -2.09 0.37 -4.88
N MET A 67 -2.02 0.83 -3.63
CA MET A 67 -2.64 0.16 -2.49
C MET A 67 -4.16 -0.01 -2.65
N LEU A 68 -4.87 1.06 -3.03
CA LEU A 68 -6.31 1.00 -3.25
C LEU A 68 -6.68 0.03 -4.39
N ARG A 69 -5.88 -0.02 -5.46
CA ARG A 69 -6.07 -0.96 -6.57
C ARG A 69 -5.82 -2.41 -6.15
N ALA A 70 -4.79 -2.66 -5.35
CA ALA A 70 -4.49 -3.99 -4.82
C ALA A 70 -5.62 -4.50 -3.93
N LEU A 71 -6.07 -3.67 -2.98
CA LEU A 71 -7.20 -3.99 -2.10
C LEU A 71 -8.48 -4.30 -2.88
N ASN A 72 -8.80 -3.50 -3.91
CA ASN A 72 -9.97 -3.72 -4.75
C ASN A 72 -9.85 -4.98 -5.62
N ALA A 73 -8.66 -5.31 -6.10
CA ALA A 73 -8.42 -6.52 -6.90
C ALA A 73 -8.62 -7.79 -6.06
N ASP A 74 -8.13 -7.79 -4.82
CA ASP A 74 -8.32 -8.91 -3.90
C ASP A 74 -9.76 -9.05 -3.40
N ALA A 75 -10.47 -7.94 -3.20
CA ALA A 75 -11.89 -7.97 -2.85
C ALA A 75 -12.76 -8.65 -3.93
N ARG A 76 -12.39 -8.52 -5.21
CA ARG A 76 -13.09 -9.16 -6.34
C ARG A 76 -12.73 -10.63 -6.55
N ARG A 77 -11.65 -11.11 -5.91
CA ARG A 77 -11.21 -12.51 -6.00
C ARG A 77 -11.92 -13.41 -4.97
N LYS A 78 -12.42 -12.83 -3.88
CA LYS A 78 -13.23 -13.51 -2.87
C LYS A 78 -14.68 -13.65 -3.32
#